data_AF-A0A3D5W9F3-F1
#
_entry.id   AF-A0A3D5W9F3-F1
#
_cell.length_a   1.000
_cell.length_b   1.000
_cell.length_c   1.000
_cell.angle_alpha   90.00
_cell.angle_beta   90.00
_cell.angle_gamma   90.00
#
_symmetry.space_group_name_H-M   'P 1'
#
loop_
_entity.id
_entity.type
_entity.pdbx_description
1 polymer ?
#
loop_
_entity_poly.entity_id
_entity_poly.type
_entity_poly.pdbx_seq_one_letter_code
_entity_poly.pdbx_strand_id
1 'polypeptide(L)'
;MCAGDVHRAWQDVLDRYGLTKESRIGYSIGVGYPPDWGEHTVSLRANEQTILEQNMTLHVMLGMWMDGWGIEFSETVAVTASGVESLTQFVREVVVI
;
A
#
# COMPACT_ATOMS: atom_id res chain seq x y z
N MET A 1 -4.12 11.49 9.80
CA MET A 1 -4.39 10.88 8.48
C MET A 1 -5.08 9.55 8.70
N CYS A 2 -6.04 9.20 7.87
CA CYS A 2 -6.65 7.86 7.85
C CYS A 2 -6.08 7.02 6.70
N ALA A 3 -6.35 5.72 6.71
CA ALA A 3 -5.95 4.81 5.64
C ALA A 3 -6.54 5.20 4.27
N GLY A 4 -7.73 5.83 4.25
CA GLY A 4 -8.34 6.39 3.05
C GLY A 4 -7.55 7.55 2.43
N ASP A 5 -6.85 8.34 3.24
CA ASP A 5 -5.98 9.43 2.76
C ASP A 5 -4.78 8.86 1.98
N VAL A 6 -4.23 7.72 2.40
CA VAL A 6 -3.14 7.03 1.70
C VAL A 6 -3.60 6.53 0.33
N HIS A 7 -4.79 5.93 0.29
CA HIS A 7 -5.41 5.56 -0.98
C HIS A 7 -5.66 6.77 -1.87
N ARG A 8 -6.15 7.88 -1.31
CA ARG A 8 -6.39 9.11 -2.05
C ARG A 8 -5.10 9.63 -2.69
N ALA A 9 -4.01 9.69 -1.94
CA ALA A 9 -2.71 10.12 -2.45
C ALA A 9 -2.24 9.29 -3.66
N TRP A 10 -2.47 7.98 -3.67
CA TRP A 10 -2.18 7.15 -4.83
C TRP A 10 -3.13 7.44 -6.01
N GLN A 11 -4.44 7.52 -5.74
CA GLN A 11 -5.41 7.80 -6.79
C GLN A 11 -5.17 9.18 -7.44
N ASP A 12 -4.77 10.19 -6.68
CA ASP A 12 -4.41 11.51 -7.24
C ASP A 12 -3.21 11.42 -8.21
N VAL A 13 -2.30 10.46 -8.01
CA VAL A 13 -1.23 10.17 -8.97
C VAL A 13 -1.83 9.54 -10.23
N LEU A 14 -2.66 8.51 -10.07
CA LEU A 14 -3.29 7.78 -11.19
C LEU A 14 -4.20 8.67 -12.04
N ASP A 15 -4.97 9.56 -11.42
CA ASP A 15 -5.90 10.47 -12.10
C ASP A 15 -5.19 11.36 -13.13
N ARG A 16 -3.95 11.77 -12.84
CA ARG A 16 -3.11 12.55 -13.78
C ARG A 16 -2.77 11.80 -15.06
N TYR A 17 -2.83 10.48 -15.04
CA TYR A 17 -2.57 9.60 -16.18
C TYR A 17 -3.84 8.95 -16.73
N GLY A 18 -5.03 9.30 -16.22
CA GLY A 18 -6.29 8.69 -16.61
C GLY A 18 -6.38 7.20 -16.24
N LEU A 19 -5.69 6.78 -15.19
CA LEU A 19 -5.65 5.41 -14.71
C LEU A 19 -6.57 5.23 -13.50
N THR A 20 -7.10 4.01 -13.32
CA THR A 20 -7.97 3.67 -12.19
C THR A 20 -7.49 2.38 -11.55
N LYS A 21 -7.52 2.31 -10.21
CA LYS A 21 -7.35 1.07 -9.45
C LYS A 21 -8.48 0.96 -8.44
N GLU A 22 -9.46 0.11 -8.73
CA GLU A 22 -10.62 -0.09 -7.85
C GLU A 22 -10.31 -0.95 -6.60
N SER A 23 -9.23 -1.73 -6.67
CA SER A 23 -8.79 -2.59 -5.57
C SER A 23 -8.01 -1.81 -4.51
N ARG A 24 -7.97 -2.34 -3.28
CA ARG A 24 -7.11 -1.83 -2.21
C ARG A 24 -5.65 -1.74 -2.66
N ILE A 25 -4.92 -0.81 -2.05
CA ILE A 25 -3.51 -0.51 -2.33
C ILE A 25 -2.59 -0.96 -1.19
N GLY A 26 -3.11 -1.79 -0.27
CA GLY A 26 -2.35 -2.30 0.86
C GLY A 26 -3.23 -2.70 2.04
N TYR A 27 -2.58 -3.22 3.07
CA TYR A 27 -3.22 -3.72 4.29
C TYR A 27 -2.22 -3.79 5.45
N SER A 28 -2.75 -3.88 6.67
CA SER A 28 -1.99 -4.16 7.89
C SER A 28 -1.37 -5.55 7.87
N ILE A 29 -0.15 -5.66 8.40
CA ILE A 29 0.62 -6.91 8.49
C ILE A 29 1.26 -7.04 9.87
N GLY A 30 1.53 -8.28 10.24
CA GLY A 30 2.22 -8.66 11.47
C GLY A 30 2.74 -10.09 11.37
N VAL A 31 2.61 -10.87 12.44
CA VAL A 31 2.85 -12.32 12.37
C VAL A 31 1.65 -12.99 11.71
N GLY A 32 1.89 -13.73 10.63
CA GLY A 32 0.86 -14.45 9.88
C GLY A 32 1.23 -15.91 9.60
N TYR A 33 0.20 -16.76 9.44
CA TYR A 33 0.32 -18.18 9.08
C TYR A 33 -0.57 -18.45 7.85
N PRO A 34 -0.37 -19.56 7.10
CA PRO A 34 -1.22 -19.88 5.97
C PRO A 34 -2.72 -19.80 6.32
N PRO A 35 -3.56 -19.22 5.45
CA PRO A 35 -3.30 -18.93 4.03
C PRO A 35 -2.91 -17.48 3.69
N ASP A 36 -2.91 -16.56 4.66
CA ASP A 36 -2.69 -15.13 4.44
C ASP A 36 -1.88 -14.54 5.61
N TRP A 37 -1.02 -13.58 5.29
CA TRP A 37 -0.19 -12.86 6.26
C TRP A 37 -0.76 -11.49 6.68
N GLY A 38 -1.88 -11.07 6.09
CA GLY A 38 -2.55 -9.82 6.46
C GLY A 38 -3.24 -9.94 7.82
N GLU A 39 -3.33 -8.85 8.56
CA GLU A 39 -4.01 -8.84 9.87
C GLU A 39 -5.55 -8.74 9.75
N HIS A 40 -6.07 -8.50 8.54
CA HIS A 40 -7.50 -8.34 8.25
C HIS A 40 -8.22 -7.23 9.04
N THR A 41 -7.48 -6.20 9.49
CA THR A 41 -8.05 -5.04 10.21
C THR A 41 -8.04 -3.79 9.32
N VAL A 42 -6.86 -3.23 9.06
CA VAL A 42 -6.69 -2.04 8.22
C VAL A 42 -6.55 -2.44 6.75
N SER A 43 -7.32 -1.79 5.87
CA SER A 43 -7.20 -1.89 4.41
C SER A 43 -7.00 -0.51 3.80
N LEU A 44 -5.92 -0.29 3.05
CA LEU A 44 -5.68 0.97 2.36
C LEU A 44 -6.58 1.04 1.11
N ARG A 45 -7.76 1.64 1.22
CA ARG A 45 -8.77 1.75 0.16
C ARG A 45 -9.56 3.05 0.28
N ALA A 46 -10.28 3.42 -0.78
CA ALA A 46 -11.17 4.57 -0.74
C ALA A 46 -12.13 4.51 0.46
N ASN A 47 -12.31 5.66 1.12
CA ASN A 47 -13.23 5.85 2.25
C ASN A 47 -12.88 5.07 3.53
N GLU A 48 -11.73 4.41 3.63
CA GLU A 48 -11.29 3.79 4.88
C GLU A 48 -11.01 4.86 5.96
N GLN A 49 -11.78 4.84 7.05
CA GLN A 49 -11.71 5.87 8.11
C GLN A 49 -10.77 5.52 9.25
N THR A 50 -10.17 4.33 9.24
CA THR A 50 -9.22 3.91 10.27
C THR A 50 -8.05 4.89 10.35
N ILE A 51 -7.85 5.49 11.54
CA ILE A 51 -6.73 6.40 11.80
C ILE A 51 -5.44 5.60 11.85
N LEU A 52 -4.41 6.08 11.15
CA LEU A 52 -3.08 5.46 11.19
C LEU A 52 -2.33 5.95 12.43
N GLU A 53 -1.98 5.02 13.31
CA GLU A 53 -1.29 5.30 14.57
C GLU A 53 0.14 4.78 14.56
N GLN A 54 1.00 5.37 15.39
CA GLN A 54 2.38 4.94 15.56
C GLN A 54 2.46 3.44 15.89
N ASN A 55 3.47 2.76 15.34
CA ASN A 55 3.75 1.33 15.42
C ASN A 55 2.81 0.43 14.60
N MET A 56 1.83 0.98 13.87
CA MET A 56 1.14 0.19 12.85
C MET A 56 2.12 -0.20 11.74
N THR A 57 2.06 -1.45 11.29
CA THR A 57 2.86 -1.94 10.17
C THR A 57 1.94 -2.27 8.99
N LEU A 58 2.28 -1.75 7.82
CA LEU A 58 1.46 -1.84 6.62
C LEU A 58 2.30 -2.38 5.46
N HIS A 59 1.71 -3.27 4.67
CA HIS A 59 2.18 -3.57 3.34
C HIS A 59 1.45 -2.67 2.35
N VAL A 60 2.16 -1.68 1.79
CA VAL A 60 1.68 -0.84 0.69
C VAL A 60 2.00 -1.58 -0.60
N MET A 61 0.99 -1.93 -1.37
CA MET A 61 1.08 -2.80 -2.54
C MET A 61 0.37 -2.17 -3.73
N LEU A 62 1.15 -1.60 -4.64
CA LEU A 62 0.67 -0.79 -5.76
C LEU A 62 0.67 -1.61 -7.07
N GLY A 63 0.07 -2.80 -7.02
CA GLY A 63 -0.09 -3.67 -8.19
C GLY A 63 -1.11 -3.10 -9.19
N MET A 64 -0.69 -2.94 -10.44
CA MET A 64 -1.52 -2.58 -11.59
C MET A 64 -1.55 -3.77 -12.55
N TRP A 65 -2.74 -4.30 -12.79
CA TRP A 65 -2.98 -5.43 -13.69
C TRP A 65 -3.75 -4.93 -14.89
N MET A 66 -3.12 -4.99 -16.06
CA MET A 66 -3.59 -4.42 -17.31
C MET A 66 -3.85 -5.53 -18.33
N ASP A 67 -4.36 -5.16 -19.50
CA ASP A 67 -4.60 -6.11 -20.58
C ASP A 67 -3.27 -6.66 -21.13
N GLY A 68 -2.92 -7.88 -20.74
CA GLY A 68 -1.73 -8.60 -21.21
C GLY A 68 -0.43 -8.29 -20.47
N TRP A 69 -0.45 -7.43 -19.46
CA TRP A 69 0.73 -7.12 -18.64
C TRP A 69 0.36 -6.66 -17.24
N GLY A 70 1.35 -6.61 -16.35
CA GLY A 70 1.19 -6.07 -15.02
C GLY A 70 2.49 -5.47 -14.52
N ILE A 71 2.37 -4.57 -13.55
CA ILE A 71 3.50 -3.99 -12.85
C ILE A 71 3.13 -3.85 -11.38
N GLU A 72 4.08 -4.09 -10.49
CA GLU A 72 3.88 -3.94 -9.06
C GLU A 72 5.10 -3.28 -8.44
N PHE A 73 4.83 -2.27 -7.62
CA PHE A 73 5.76 -1.77 -6.63
C PHE A 73 5.13 -1.95 -5.26
N SER A 74 5.91 -2.40 -4.29
CA SER A 74 5.44 -2.54 -2.93
C SER A 74 6.50 -2.14 -1.93
N GLU A 75 6.03 -1.73 -0.76
CA GLU A 75 6.84 -1.35 0.39
C GLU A 75 6.18 -1.84 1.67
N THR A 76 6.99 -2.39 2.56
CA THR A 76 6.57 -2.62 3.93
C THR A 76 7.00 -1.42 4.76
N VAL A 77 6.05 -0.77 5.43
CA VAL A 77 6.29 0.44 6.21
C VAL A 77 5.79 0.31 7.64
N ALA A 78 6.51 0.93 8.58
CA ALA A 78 6.05 1.16 9.95
C ALA A 78 5.68 2.64 10.12
N VAL A 79 4.52 2.90 10.73
CA VAL A 79 4.09 4.25 11.08
C VAL A 79 4.88 4.73 12.29
N THR A 80 5.51 5.90 12.16
CA THR A 80 6.29 6.54 13.22
C THR A 80 5.53 7.75 13.77
N ALA A 81 6.05 8.39 14.82
CA ALA A 81 5.45 9.61 15.38
C ALA A 81 5.37 10.78 14.37
N SER A 82 6.21 10.77 13.34
CA SER A 82 6.36 11.88 12.38
C SER A 82 6.14 11.48 10.92
N GLY A 83 5.69 10.25 10.65
CA GLY A 83 5.51 9.76 9.28
C GLY A 83 5.59 8.25 9.20
N VAL A 84 6.42 7.74 8.28
CA VAL A 84 6.65 6.30 8.09
C VAL A 84 8.13 6.02 7.86
N GLU A 85 8.57 4.81 8.18
CA GLU A 85 9.86 4.26 7.75
C GLU A 85 9.65 2.98 6.95
N SER A 86 10.49 2.75 5.93
CA SER A 86 10.51 1.48 5.20
C SER A 86 11.26 0.42 6.00
N LEU A 87 10.64 -0.75 6.17
CA LEU A 87 11.25 -1.92 6.82
C LEU A 87 12.13 -2.74 5.86
N THR A 88 12.11 -2.39 4.57
CA THR A 88 12.93 -3.00 3.52
C THR A 88 13.85 -1.97 2.88
N GLN A 89 15.02 -2.41 2.41
CA GLN A 89 15.98 -1.59 1.67
C GLN A 89 16.27 -2.24 0.32
N PHE A 90 15.56 -1.77 -0.70
CA PHE A 90 15.74 -2.19 -2.08
C PHE A 90 15.47 -1.02 -3.03
N VAL A 91 16.02 -1.08 -4.24
CA VAL A 91 15.83 -0.02 -5.25
C VAL A 91 14.37 -0.02 -5.74
N ARG A 92 13.74 1.16 -5.78
CA ARG A 92 12.33 1.35 -6.18
C ARG A 92 12.22 1.78 -7.63
N GLU A 93 12.76 0.98 -8.52
CA GLU A 93 12.83 1.25 -9.95
C GLU A 93 12.41 0.01 -10.74
N VAL A 94 11.99 0.21 -11.99
CA VAL A 94 11.81 -0.92 -12.91
C VAL A 94 13.17 -1.53 -13.19
N VAL A 95 13.38 -2.77 -12.76
CA VAL A 95 14.62 -3.49 -13.04
C VAL A 95 14.54 -4.12 -14.43
N VAL A 96 15.52 -3.82 -15.27
CA VAL A 96 15.72 -4.45 -16.58
C VAL A 96 16.97 -5.32 -16.49
N ILE A 97 16.86 -6.59 -16.89
CA ILE A 97 17.92 -7.61 -16.81
C ILE A 97 18.34 -8.02 -18.22
#